data_AF-A0A099Z731-F1
#
_entry.id   AF-A0A099Z731-F1
#
_cell.length_a   1.000
_cell.length_b   1.000
_cell.length_c   1.000
_cell.angle_alpha   90.00
_cell.angle_beta   90.00
_cell.angle_gamma   90.00
#
_symmetry.space_group_name_H-M   'P 1'
#
loop_
_entity.id
_entity.type
_entity.pdbx_description
1 polymer ?
#
loop_
_entity_poly.entity_id
_entity_poly.type
_entity_poly.pdbx_seq_one_letter_code
_entity_poly.pdbx_strand_id
1 'polypeptide(L)'
;MNDWQRKSPLDWQGYVDKQVKVAAAEEHEYEGWVLTVDPVSANIVLASFSESEKVVISVVSGHAIQEVQILKEADEEMKQRLSRIFAPEESKPYSPEELEQRKRGL
;
A
#
# COMPACT_ATOMS: atom_id res chain seq x y z
N MET A 1 7.78 -22.44 2.29
CA MET A 1 8.12 -21.06 2.69
C MET A 1 9.29 -20.61 1.84
N ASN A 2 9.02 -19.70 0.90
CA ASN A 2 10.02 -19.16 -0.04
C ASN A 2 10.96 -18.16 0.67
N ASP A 3 11.97 -17.65 -0.04
CA ASP A 3 12.96 -16.73 0.52
C ASP A 3 12.31 -15.40 0.99
N TRP A 4 11.27 -14.95 0.29
CA TRP A 4 10.50 -13.78 0.68
C TRP A 4 9.80 -13.95 2.03
N GLN A 5 9.13 -15.08 2.25
CA GLN A 5 8.42 -15.41 3.48
C GLN A 5 9.35 -15.65 4.68
N ARG A 6 10.65 -15.87 4.45
CA ARG A 6 11.66 -16.07 5.50
C ARG A 6 12.27 -14.77 6.01
N LYS A 7 12.04 -13.66 5.31
CA LYS A 7 12.50 -12.33 5.73
C LYS A 7 11.85 -11.91 7.05
N SER A 8 12.57 -11.14 7.83
CA SER A 8 12.05 -10.53 9.05
C SER A 8 11.20 -9.30 8.75
N PRO A 9 10.38 -8.83 9.70
CA PRO A 9 9.67 -7.56 9.55
C PRO A 9 10.58 -6.36 9.25
N LEU A 10 11.81 -6.34 9.77
CA LEU A 10 12.79 -5.28 9.48
C LEU A 10 13.31 -5.36 8.04
N ASP A 11 13.50 -6.58 7.51
CA ASP A 11 13.87 -6.76 6.11
C ASP A 11 12.75 -6.27 5.18
N TRP A 12 11.49 -6.59 5.49
CA TRP A 12 10.33 -6.12 4.73
C TRP A 12 10.13 -4.61 4.82
N GLN A 13 10.40 -4.00 5.98
CA GLN A 13 10.35 -2.55 6.14
C GLN A 13 11.29 -1.83 5.16
N GLY A 14 12.41 -2.45 4.79
CA GLY A 14 13.32 -1.93 3.77
C GLY A 14 12.69 -1.75 2.39
N TYR A 15 11.54 -2.38 2.10
CA TYR A 15 10.83 -2.28 0.82
C TYR A 15 9.72 -1.22 0.82
N VAL A 16 9.23 -0.80 1.99
CA VAL A 16 8.18 0.23 2.09
C VAL A 16 8.65 1.53 1.44
N ASP A 17 7.73 2.21 0.75
CA ASP A 17 7.99 3.42 -0.04
C ASP A 17 8.98 3.23 -1.21
N LYS A 18 9.17 1.99 -1.67
CA LYS A 18 9.96 1.69 -2.87
C LYS A 18 9.06 1.16 -3.97
N GLN A 19 9.35 1.55 -5.20
CA GLN A 19 8.75 0.92 -6.35
C GLN A 19 9.50 -0.38 -6.61
N VAL A 20 8.75 -1.47 -6.76
CA VAL A 20 9.30 -2.80 -6.97
C VAL A 20 8.69 -3.44 -8.20
N LYS A 21 9.46 -4.34 -8.81
CA LYS A 21 8.95 -5.38 -9.69
C LYS A 21 8.90 -6.70 -8.92
N VAL A 22 7.75 -7.37 -8.93
CA VAL A 22 7.50 -8.63 -8.22
C VAL A 22 7.22 -9.71 -9.25
N ALA A 23 8.07 -10.73 -9.30
CA ALA A 23 7.80 -11.96 -10.03
C ALA A 23 7.07 -12.93 -9.09
N ALA A 24 5.97 -13.50 -9.56
CA ALA A 24 5.15 -14.44 -8.82
C ALA A 24 4.91 -15.73 -9.62
N ALA A 25 4.33 -16.73 -8.95
CA ALA A 25 3.98 -18.01 -9.55
C ALA A 25 3.15 -17.86 -10.84
N GLU A 26 3.25 -18.85 -11.72
CA GLU A 26 2.55 -18.87 -13.02
C GLU A 26 2.92 -17.69 -13.93
N GLU A 27 4.19 -17.25 -13.88
CA GLU A 27 4.74 -16.21 -14.75
C GLU A 27 4.06 -14.83 -14.60
N HIS A 28 3.36 -14.60 -13.49
CA HIS A 28 2.77 -13.31 -13.19
C HIS A 28 3.85 -12.30 -12.77
N GLU A 29 3.76 -11.09 -13.31
CA GLU A 29 4.60 -9.96 -12.91
C GLU A 29 3.73 -8.79 -12.45
N TYR A 30 4.17 -8.13 -11.38
CA TYR A 30 3.52 -6.94 -10.84
C TYR A 30 4.55 -5.83 -10.67
N GLU A 31 4.16 -4.60 -10.93
CA GLU A 31 4.97 -3.42 -10.64
C GLU A 31 4.15 -2.41 -9.83
N GLY A 32 4.74 -1.85 -8.78
CA GLY A 32 4.08 -0.85 -7.97
C GLY A 32 4.89 -0.42 -6.75
N TRP A 33 4.36 0.56 -6.03
CA TRP A 33 4.92 1.06 -4.78
C TRP A 33 4.48 0.20 -3.61
N VAL A 34 5.43 -0.29 -2.81
CA VAL A 34 5.11 -1.07 -1.62
C VAL A 34 4.53 -0.15 -0.55
N LEU A 35 3.28 -0.40 -0.19
CA LEU A 35 2.60 0.29 0.91
C LEU A 35 2.88 -0.39 2.25
N THR A 36 2.82 -1.72 2.25
CA THR A 36 3.07 -2.54 3.43
C THR A 36 3.30 -3.99 3.03
N VAL A 37 3.80 -4.77 3.98
CA VAL A 37 3.89 -6.23 3.89
C VAL A 37 3.19 -6.79 5.11
N ASP A 38 2.21 -7.68 4.91
CA ASP A 38 1.53 -8.35 6.02
C ASP A 38 2.51 -9.32 6.69
N PRO A 39 2.86 -9.13 7.98
CA PRO A 39 3.85 -9.96 8.64
C PRO A 39 3.42 -11.42 8.87
N VAL A 40 2.12 -11.73 8.72
CA VAL A 40 1.62 -13.10 8.88
C VAL A 40 1.72 -13.89 7.59
N SER A 41 1.19 -13.34 6.49
CA SER A 41 1.15 -14.03 5.18
C SER A 41 2.33 -13.72 4.27
N ALA A 42 3.12 -12.69 4.59
CA ALA A 42 4.10 -12.04 3.73
C ALA A 42 3.50 -11.48 2.43
N ASN A 43 2.19 -11.17 2.40
CA ASN A 43 1.57 -10.53 1.25
C ASN A 43 2.14 -9.12 1.05
N ILE A 44 2.46 -8.75 -0.20
CA ILE A 44 2.86 -7.39 -0.55
C ILE A 44 1.63 -6.63 -1.02
N VAL A 45 1.39 -5.46 -0.41
CA VAL A 45 0.37 -4.52 -0.88
C VAL A 45 1.07 -3.46 -1.73
N LEU A 46 0.72 -3.43 -3.03
CA LEU A 46 1.26 -2.51 -4.02
C LEU A 46 0.23 -1.44 -4.37
N ALA A 47 0.68 -0.20 -4.51
CA ALA A 47 -0.06 0.88 -5.16
C ALA A 47 0.54 1.21 -6.53
N SER A 48 -0.32 1.36 -7.52
CA SER A 48 0.02 1.97 -8.81
C SER A 48 -0.94 3.11 -9.14
N PHE A 49 -0.45 4.10 -9.89
CA PHE A 49 -1.24 5.26 -10.28
C PHE A 49 -1.49 5.16 -11.79
N SER A 50 -2.76 5.09 -12.18
CA SER A 50 -3.15 5.10 -13.60
C SER A 50 -2.99 6.50 -14.22
N GLU A 51 -3.07 6.60 -15.55
CA GLU A 51 -3.10 7.88 -16.27
C GLU A 51 -4.22 8.82 -15.80
N SER A 52 -5.30 8.26 -15.24
CA SER A 52 -6.42 9.01 -14.65
C SER A 52 -6.21 9.43 -13.18
N GLU A 53 -4.99 9.28 -12.68
CA GLU A 53 -4.58 9.46 -11.27
C GLU A 53 -5.31 8.58 -10.23
N LYS A 54 -6.22 7.71 -10.68
CA LYS A 54 -6.83 6.70 -9.82
C LYS A 54 -5.77 5.74 -9.32
N VAL A 55 -5.81 5.50 -8.02
CA VAL A 55 -4.97 4.52 -7.32
C VAL A 55 -5.54 3.12 -7.56
N VAL A 56 -4.69 2.21 -8.00
CA VAL A 56 -4.98 0.78 -8.10
C VAL A 56 -4.18 0.08 -7.01
N ILE A 57 -4.87 -0.73 -6.20
CA ILE A 57 -4.26 -1.55 -5.16
C ILE A 57 -4.20 -3.00 -5.62
N SER A 58 -2.99 -3.55 -5.63
CA SER A 58 -2.74 -4.95 -5.95
C SER A 58 -2.16 -5.64 -4.73
N VAL A 59 -2.66 -6.84 -4.41
CA VAL A 59 -2.14 -7.65 -3.31
C VAL A 59 -1.50 -8.91 -3.90
N VAL A 60 -0.18 -9.02 -3.78
CA VAL A 60 0.55 -10.20 -4.23
C VAL A 60 0.69 -11.17 -3.06
N SER A 61 0.18 -12.39 -3.24
CA SER A 61 0.18 -13.40 -2.18
C SER A 61 1.61 -13.84 -1.83
N GLY A 62 2.00 -13.78 -0.56
CA GLY A 62 3.37 -14.00 -0.11
C GLY A 62 3.93 -15.37 -0.49
N HIS A 63 3.09 -16.40 -0.50
CA HIS A 63 3.46 -17.76 -0.91
C HIS A 63 3.73 -17.90 -2.41
N ALA A 64 3.17 -17.00 -3.24
CA ALA A 64 3.35 -17.00 -4.68
C ALA A 64 4.57 -16.18 -5.12
N ILE A 65 5.15 -15.35 -4.26
CA ILE A 65 6.29 -14.50 -4.59
C ILE A 65 7.54 -15.34 -4.84
N GLN A 66 8.21 -15.08 -5.96
CA GLN A 66 9.47 -15.72 -6.35
C GLN A 66 10.64 -14.74 -6.20
N GLU A 67 10.47 -13.50 -6.66
CA GLU A 67 11.50 -12.47 -6.60
C GLU A 67 10.88 -11.08 -6.41
N VAL A 68 11.60 -10.20 -5.71
CA VAL A 68 11.24 -8.78 -5.51
C VAL A 68 12.45 -7.91 -5.81
N GLN A 69 12.40 -7.17 -6.92
CA GLN A 69 13.43 -6.23 -7.35
C GLN A 69 13.03 -4.81 -7.01
N ILE A 70 13.90 -4.05 -6.35
CA ILE A 70 13.72 -2.61 -6.13
C ILE A 70 14.11 -1.86 -7.41
N LEU A 71 13.19 -1.05 -7.92
CA LEU A 71 13.42 -0.22 -9.11
C LEU A 71 13.81 1.21 -8.72
N LYS A 72 13.13 1.79 -7.73
CA LYS A 72 13.39 3.15 -7.24
C LYS A 72 12.87 3.35 -5.81
N GLU A 73 13.44 4.32 -5.12
CA GLU A 73 12.97 4.81 -3.82
C GLU A 73 12.08 6.05 -4.01
N ALA A 74 11.04 6.20 -3.18
CA ALA A 74 10.16 7.35 -3.24
C ALA A 74 10.87 8.61 -2.78
N ASP A 75 10.69 9.68 -3.53
CA ASP A 75 10.97 11.03 -3.05
C ASP A 75 9.89 11.49 -2.07
N GLU A 76 10.08 12.67 -1.48
CA GLU A 76 9.15 13.21 -0.47
C GLU A 76 7.75 13.48 -1.04
N GLU A 77 7.64 13.87 -2.31
CA GLU A 77 6.35 14.06 -2.97
C GLU A 77 5.59 12.74 -3.07
N MET A 78 6.26 11.68 -3.52
CA MET A 78 5.65 10.36 -3.63
C MET A 78 5.30 9.78 -2.25
N LYS A 79 6.14 9.92 -1.23
CA LYS A 79 5.80 9.51 0.14
C LYS A 79 4.54 10.22 0.66
N GLN A 80 4.42 11.53 0.41
CA GLN A 80 3.21 12.27 0.73
C GLN A 80 2.00 11.74 -0.04
N ARG A 81 2.17 11.40 -1.33
CA ARG A 81 1.10 10.81 -2.13
C ARG A 81 0.66 9.44 -1.61
N LEU A 82 1.60 8.55 -1.27
CA LEU A 82 1.33 7.20 -0.74
C LEU A 82 0.61 7.27 0.62
N SER A 83 1.06 8.15 1.52
CA SER A 83 0.46 8.30 2.86
C SER A 83 -1.00 8.77 2.83
N ARG A 84 -1.43 9.43 1.74
CA ARG A 84 -2.81 9.91 1.57
C ARG A 84 -3.77 8.86 1.02
N ILE A 85 -3.29 7.70 0.54
CA ILE A 85 -4.13 6.69 -0.13
C ILE A 85 -5.26 6.18 0.78
N PHE A 86 -4.95 5.94 2.05
CA PHE A 86 -5.91 5.47 3.06
C PHE A 86 -6.19 6.52 4.13
N ALA A 87 -5.68 7.74 3.96
CA ALA A 87 -6.05 8.82 4.85
C ALA A 87 -7.54 9.13 4.63
N PRO A 88 -8.32 9.34 5.70
CA PRO A 88 -9.68 9.82 5.53
C PRO A 88 -9.64 11.15 4.78
N GLU A 89 -10.65 11.39 3.95
CA GLU A 89 -10.88 12.74 3.43
C GLU A 89 -10.95 13.72 4.60
N GLU A 90 -10.42 14.93 4.41
CA GLU A 90 -10.48 15.96 5.44
C GLU A 90 -11.91 16.07 5.95
N SER A 91 -12.08 15.85 7.25
CA SER A 91 -13.41 15.87 7.85
C SER A 91 -14.03 17.23 7.59
N LYS A 92 -15.22 17.24 6.97
CA LYS A 92 -16.00 18.47 6.87
C LYS A 92 -16.11 19.07 8.29
N PRO A 93 -15.65 20.31 8.52
CA PRO A 93 -15.83 20.92 9.82
C PRO A 93 -17.34 21.11 10.04
N TYR A 94 -17.85 20.49 11.11
CA TYR A 94 -19.25 20.63 11.50
C TYR A 94 -19.36 21.73 12.55
N SER A 95 -20.37 22.59 12.41
CA SER A 95 -20.70 23.55 13.47
C SER A 95 -21.29 22.83 14.69
N PRO A 96 -21.23 23.44 15.89
CA PRO A 96 -21.89 22.89 17.08
C PRO A 96 -23.39 22.61 16.86
N GLU A 97 -24.07 23.46 16.08
CA GLU A 97 -25.49 23.31 15.74
C GLU A 97 -25.74 22.11 14.82
N GLU A 98 -24.88 21.89 13.81
CA GLU A 98 -24.97 20.73 12.91
C GLU A 98 -24.76 19.41 13.67
N LEU A 99 -23.84 19.41 14.65
CA LEU A 99 -23.60 18.26 15.52
C LEU A 99 -24.81 17.96 16.42
N GLU A 100 -25.41 18.99 17.01
CA GLU A 100 -26.61 18.86 17.83
C GLU A 100 -27.83 18.38 17.04
N GLN A 101 -27.99 18.83 15.79
CA GLN A 101 -29.06 18.34 14.90
C GLN A 101 -28.90 16.86 14.57
N ARG A 102 -27.69 16.42 14.23
CA ARG A 102 -27.41 14.99 13.96
C ARG A 102 -27.68 14.10 15.16
N LYS A 103 -27.35 14.57 16.36
CA LYS A 103 -27.59 13.83 17.61
C LYS A 103 -29.08 13.60 17.88
N ARG A 104 -29.95 14.53 17.47
CA ARG A 104 -31.41 14.46 17.65
C ARG A 104 -32.14 13.69 16.55
N GLY A 105 -31.47 13.39 15.44
CA GLY A 105 -32.02 12.66 14.28
C GLY A 105 -31.73 11.15 14.29
N LEU A 106 -31.15 10.63 15.37
CA LEU A 106 -30.99 9.21 15.70
C LEU A 106 -31.94 8.85 16.86
#